data_AF-A0A947J2N1-F1
#
_entry.id   AF-A0A947J2N1-F1
#
_cell.length_a   1.000
_cell.length_b   1.000
_cell.length_c   1.000
_cell.angle_alpha   90.00
_cell.angle_beta   90.00
_cell.angle_gamma   90.00
#
_symmetry.space_group_name_H-M   'P 1'
#
loop_
_entity.id
_entity.type
_entity.pdbx_description
1 polymer ?
#
loop_
_entity_poly.entity_id
_entity_poly.type
_entity_poly.pdbx_seq_one_letter_code
_entity_poly.pdbx_strand_id
1 'polypeptide(L)' 'MLGSWTEGQVSEFGLTFGLGALMLYMLFIIGELAWKSKAGKTGTFVLFFVLSFGMLGFVAKAVIQKIWGI' A
#
# COMPACT_ATOMS: atom_id res chain seq x y z
N MET A 1 4.96 31.40 0.11
CA MET A 1 4.85 31.31 -1.35
C MET A 1 6.25 31.21 -1.98
N LEU A 2 6.78 30.00 -2.15
CA LEU A 2 7.99 29.73 -2.96
C LEU A 2 7.83 28.33 -3.59
N GLY A 3 7.64 28.29 -4.92
CA GLY A 3 7.75 27.08 -5.75
C GLY A 3 6.48 26.25 -5.95
N SER A 4 5.61 26.66 -6.90
CA SER A 4 4.69 25.86 -7.76
C SER A 4 3.87 24.67 -7.22
N TRP A 5 3.90 24.31 -5.94
CA TRP A 5 3.14 23.21 -5.35
C TRP A 5 2.44 23.71 -4.08
N THR A 6 1.14 23.46 -3.97
CA THR A 6 0.41 23.73 -2.73
C THR A 6 0.91 22.78 -1.64
N GLU A 7 1.08 23.28 -0.42
CA GLU A 7 1.56 22.49 0.73
C GLU A 7 0.69 21.23 0.95
N GLY A 8 -0.60 21.33 0.67
CA GLY A 8 -1.55 20.22 0.65
C GLY A 8 -1.23 19.16 -0.40
N GLN A 9 -0.93 19.53 -1.66
CA GLN A 9 -0.60 18.56 -2.71
C GLN A 9 0.70 17.81 -2.44
N VAL A 10 1.72 18.50 -1.90
CA VAL A 10 3.00 17.83 -1.55
C VAL A 10 2.80 16.90 -0.36
N SER A 11 2.00 17.30 0.63
CA SER A 11 1.67 16.45 1.79
C SER A 11 0.85 15.23 1.38
N GLU A 12 -0.17 15.40 0.53
CA GLU A 12 -1.02 14.31 0.05
C GLU A 12 -0.24 13.35 -0.86
N PHE A 13 0.62 13.88 -1.74
CA PHE A 13 1.52 13.07 -2.55
C PHE A 13 2.54 12.30 -1.69
N GLY A 14 3.16 12.97 -0.71
CA GLY A 14 4.08 12.35 0.23
C GLY A 14 3.43 11.28 1.11
N LEU A 15 2.18 11.50 1.54
CA LEU A 15 1.40 10.50 2.28
C LEU A 15 1.01 9.32 1.40
N THR A 16 0.49 9.56 0.19
CA THR A 16 0.05 8.49 -0.71
C THR A 16 1.23 7.65 -1.19
N PHE A 17 2.30 8.30 -1.67
CA PHE A 17 3.49 7.63 -2.17
C PHE A 17 4.33 7.05 -1.02
N GLY A 18 4.49 7.78 0.08
CA GLY A 18 5.23 7.34 1.25
C GLY A 18 4.58 6.15 1.96
N LEU A 19 3.26 6.16 2.20
CA LEU A 19 2.55 4.98 2.71
C LEU A 19 2.59 3.84 1.71
N GLY A 20 2.34 4.10 0.42
CA GLY A 20 2.33 3.06 -0.61
C GLY A 20 3.67 2.33 -0.70
N ALA A 21 4.78 3.07 -0.64
CA ALA A 21 6.13 2.51 -0.61
C ALA A 21 6.40 1.70 0.67
N LEU A 22 5.97 2.20 1.84
CA LEU A 22 6.10 1.49 3.12
C LEU A 22 5.27 0.20 3.16
N MET A 23 4.06 0.22 2.58
CA MET A 23 3.20 -0.97 2.47
C MET A 23 3.84 -2.03 1.55
N LEU A 24 4.42 -1.62 0.41
CA LEU A 24 5.18 -2.52 -0.45
C LEU A 24 6.42 -3.09 0.23
N TYR A 25 7.10 -2.30 1.06
CA TYR A 25 8.24 -2.79 1.85
C TYR A 25 7.82 -3.86 2.87
N MET A 26 6.68 -3.68 3.55
CA MET A 26 6.12 -4.73 4.41
C MET A 26 5.79 -6.01 3.63
N LEU A 27 5.22 -5.88 2.43
CA LEU A 27 4.93 -7.03 1.56
C LEU A 27 6.21 -7.78 1.16
N PHE A 28 7.29 -7.05 0.87
CA PHE A 28 8.59 -7.64 0.55
C PHE A 28 9.16 -8.44 1.74
N ILE A 29 9.08 -7.89 2.95
CA ILE A 29 9.53 -8.58 4.17
C ILE A 29 8.72 -9.84 4.42
N ILE A 30 7.38 -9.77 4.32
CA ILE A 30 6.52 -10.93 4.55
C ILE A 30 6.76 -12.00 3.47
N GLY A 31 7.00 -11.61 2.22
CA GLY A 31 7.38 -12.54 1.15
C GLY A 31 8.70 -13.26 1.42
N GLU A 32 9.73 -12.53 1.86
CA GLU A 32 11.03 -13.11 2.24
C GLU A 32 10.89 -14.04 3.44
N LEU A 33 10.14 -13.62 4.46
CA LEU A 33 9.84 -14.44 5.64
C LEU A 33 9.08 -15.71 5.27
N ALA A 34 8.10 -15.62 4.38
CA ALA A 34 7.33 -16.78 3.94
C ALA A 34 8.18 -17.81 3.20
N TRP A 35 9.13 -17.34 2.37
CA TRP A 35 10.08 -18.21 1.71
C TRP A 35 11.07 -18.84 2.69
N LYS A 36 11.63 -18.04 3.61
CA LYS A 36 12.55 -18.54 4.65
C LYS A 36 11.89 -19.52 5.61
N SER A 37 10.65 -19.25 6.01
CA SER A 37 9.90 -20.09 6.95
C SER A 37 9.27 -21.32 6.31
N LYS A 38 9.48 -21.58 5.00
CA LYS A 38 8.75 -22.62 4.24
C LYS A 38 7.25 -22.54 4.52
N ALA A 39 6.68 -21.33 4.47
CA ALA A 39 5.23 -21.18 4.51
C ALA A 39 4.68 -22.04 3.36
N GLY A 40 4.04 -23.16 3.69
CA GLY A 40 3.68 -24.20 2.72
C GLY A 40 2.73 -23.68 1.64
N LYS A 41 2.23 -24.57 0.77
CA LYS A 41 1.27 -24.20 -0.31
C LYS A 41 0.13 -23.29 0.15
N THR A 42 -0.39 -23.51 1.36
CA THR A 42 -1.44 -22.69 1.97
C THR A 42 -0.94 -21.30 2.36
N GLY A 43 0.29 -21.18 2.85
CA GLY A 43 0.91 -19.91 3.24
C GLY A 43 1.12 -18.99 2.04
N THR A 44 1.69 -19.48 0.94
CA THR A 44 1.83 -18.67 -0.30
C THR A 44 0.48 -18.22 -0.86
N PHE A 45 -0.56 -19.07 -0.77
CA PHE A 45 -1.90 -18.72 -1.22
C PHE A 45 -2.53 -17.61 -0.38
N VAL A 46 -2.44 -17.72 0.95
CA VAL A 46 -2.93 -16.69 1.88
C VAL A 46 -2.16 -15.38 1.69
N LEU A 47 -0.86 -15.43 1.43
CA LEU A 47 -0.05 -14.24 1.16
C LEU A 47 -0.48 -13.53 -0.12
N PHE A 48 -0.73 -14.27 -1.20
CA PHE A 48 -1.24 -13.69 -2.44
C PHE A 48 -2.65 -13.10 -2.27
N PHE A 49 -3.49 -13.75 -1.47
CA PHE A 49 -4.83 -13.28 -1.16
C PHE A 49 -4.78 -11.98 -0.35
N VAL A 50 -4.07 -11.98 0.78
CA VAL A 50 -3.89 -10.80 1.65
C VAL A 50 -3.21 -9.66 0.89
N LEU A 51 -2.24 -9.95 0.02
CA LEU A 51 -1.60 -8.96 -0.84
C LEU A 51 -2.62 -8.30 -1.78
N SER A 52 -3.40 -9.11 -2.50
CA SER A 52 -4.42 -8.61 -3.44
C SER A 52 -5.48 -7.79 -2.71
N PHE A 53 -5.93 -8.28 -1.55
CA PHE A 53 -6.94 -7.62 -0.72
C PHE A 53 -6.43 -6.32 -0.08
N GLY A 54 -5.17 -6.29 0.36
CA GLY A 54 -4.52 -5.11 0.93
C GLY A 54 -4.33 -4.00 -0.11
N MET A 55 -3.92 -4.36 -1.33
CA MET A 55 -3.80 -3.41 -2.44
C MET A 55 -5.17 -2.90 -2.89
N LEU A 56 -6.16 -3.81 -3.00
CA LEU A 56 -7.56 -3.46 -3.31
C LEU A 56 -8.15 -2.53 -2.25
N GLY A 57 -7.93 -2.79 -0.96
CA GLY A 57 -8.42 -1.95 0.13
C GLY A 57 -7.81 -0.54 0.12
N PHE A 58 -6.50 -0.44 -0.16
CA PHE A 58 -5.81 0.85 -0.29
C PHE A 58 -6.36 1.66 -1.47
N VAL A 59 -6.53 1.02 -2.63
CA VAL A 59 -7.11 1.65 -3.82
C VAL A 59 -8.58 2.01 -3.60
N ALA A 60 -9.37 1.10 -3.02
CA ALA A 60 -10.78 1.35 -2.71
C ALA A 60 -10.94 2.54 -1.77
N LYS A 61 -10.11 2.66 -0.73
CA LYS A 61 -10.11 3.82 0.17
C LYS A 61 -9.80 5.13 -0.57
N ALA A 62 -8.82 5.12 -1.47
CA ALA A 62 -8.50 6.30 -2.29
C ALA A 62 -9.64 6.68 -3.24
N VAL A 63 -10.28 5.69 -3.86
CA VAL A 63 -11.44 5.88 -4.74
C VAL A 63 -12.65 6.39 -3.94
N ILE A 64 -12.92 5.82 -2.77
CA ILE A 64 -14.02 6.25 -1.90
C ILE A 64 -13.80 7.69 -1.43
N GLN A 65 -12.59 8.07 -1.00
CA GLN A 65 -12.26 9.47 -0.67
C GLN A 65 -12.57 10.40 -1.84
N LYS A 66 -12.09 10.05 -3.03
CA LYS A 66 -12.29 10.85 -4.25
C LYS A 66 -13.76 10.97 -4.66
N ILE A 67 -14.55 9.92 -4.46
CA ILE A 67 -15.99 9.92 -4.75
C ILE A 67 -16.79 10.67 -3.67
N TRP A 68 -16.39 10.57 -2.40
CA TRP A 68 -17.03 11.29 -1.29
C TRP A 68 -16.61 12.76 -1.20
N GLY A 69 -15.63 13.20 -1.98
CA GLY A 69 -15.21 14.61 -2.06
C GLY A 69 -14.41 15.09 -0.85
N ILE A 70 -13.71 14.17 -0.17
CA ILE A 70 -12.78 14.44 0.96
C ILE A 70 -11.38 14.01 0.54
#